data_AF-A0A932E2K3-F1
#
_entry.id   AF-A0A932E2K3-F1
#
_cell.length_a   1.000
_cell.length_b   1.000
_cell.length_c   1.000
_cell.angle_alpha   90.00
_cell.angle_beta   90.00
_cell.angle_gamma   90.00
#
_symmetry.space_group_name_H-M   'P 1'
#
loop_
_entity.id
_entity.type
_entity.pdbx_description
1 polymer ?
#
loop_
_entity_poly.entity_id
_entity_poly.type
_entity_poly.pdbx_seq_one_letter_code
_entity_poly.pdbx_strand_id
1 'polypeptide(L)'
;MPHATTTRHCPGVASFAEPIDPSTPAPPFAPAAAAALAAAGLDLARVGYARQVHGAGAAPVPAGGGFAGRVDVLTTVEPGVPLAIFTADCLAIVLCDADAGALALAHVGWRGTVRGAAQAAARA
;
A
#
# COMPACT_ATOMS: atom_id res chain seq x y z
N MET A 1 7.51 -6.35 -13.07
CA MET A 1 6.60 -6.19 -11.92
C MET A 1 5.55 -5.14 -12.25
N PRO A 2 4.26 -5.50 -12.34
CA PRO A 2 3.17 -4.53 -12.47
C PRO A 2 3.21 -3.49 -11.35
N HIS A 3 3.11 -2.21 -11.68
CA HIS A 3 3.02 -1.12 -10.71
C HIS A 3 2.29 0.08 -11.33
N ALA A 4 1.69 0.92 -10.49
CA ALA A 4 1.02 2.13 -10.92
C ALA A 4 1.17 3.22 -9.86
N THR A 5 1.42 4.46 -10.32
CA THR A 5 1.21 5.66 -9.52
C THR A 5 0.04 6.40 -10.13
N THR A 6 -1.09 6.43 -9.42
CA THR A 6 -2.31 7.06 -9.92
C THR A 6 -2.22 8.58 -9.84
N THR A 7 -2.80 9.26 -10.82
CA THR A 7 -3.09 10.70 -10.69
C THR A 7 -4.49 10.91 -10.12
N ARG A 8 -4.85 12.17 -9.84
CA ARG A 8 -6.22 12.57 -9.45
C ARG A 8 -7.31 12.21 -10.47
N HIS A 9 -6.95 11.74 -11.67
CA HIS A 9 -7.88 11.32 -12.71
C HIS A 9 -8.19 9.81 -12.67
N CYS A 10 -7.53 9.05 -11.81
CA CYS A 10 -7.88 7.64 -11.62
C CYS A 10 -9.26 7.55 -10.93
N PRO A 11 -10.24 6.86 -11.54
CA PRO A 11 -11.59 6.81 -10.99
C PRO A 11 -11.63 5.95 -9.73
N GLY A 12 -12.51 6.29 -8.78
CA GLY A 12 -12.88 5.37 -7.71
C GLY A 12 -11.79 5.05 -6.68
N VAL A 13 -10.66 5.77 -6.70
CA VAL A 13 -9.65 5.74 -5.64
C VAL A 13 -9.98 6.88 -4.68
N ALA A 14 -10.44 6.54 -3.48
CA ALA A 14 -10.72 7.54 -2.45
C ALA A 14 -10.04 7.14 -1.14
N SER A 15 -9.11 7.96 -0.66
CA SER A 15 -8.61 7.84 0.71
C SER A 15 -9.67 8.18 1.77
N PHE A 16 -10.86 8.64 1.36
CA PHE A 16 -11.77 9.48 2.14
C PHE A 16 -12.99 8.77 2.73
N ALA A 17 -13.16 7.46 2.54
CA ALA A 17 -13.94 6.74 3.55
C ALA A 17 -13.16 6.89 4.86
N GLU A 18 -13.74 7.54 5.88
CA GLU A 18 -13.08 7.72 7.18
C GLU A 18 -12.40 6.41 7.60
N PRO A 19 -11.13 6.54 8.04
CA PRO A 19 -10.02 5.68 7.64
C PRO A 19 -10.29 4.21 7.91
N ILE A 20 -10.05 3.34 6.90
CA ILE A 20 -10.18 1.87 6.93
C ILE A 20 -10.47 1.37 8.34
N ASP A 21 -11.76 1.12 8.61
CA ASP A 21 -12.20 0.69 9.93
C ASP A 21 -11.45 -0.62 10.27
N PRO A 22 -10.56 -0.61 11.29
CA PRO A 22 -9.81 -1.82 11.62
C PRO A 22 -10.70 -2.97 12.11
N SER A 23 -11.93 -2.68 12.55
CA SER A 23 -12.89 -3.70 12.98
C SER A 23 -13.66 -4.32 11.80
N THR A 24 -13.78 -3.60 10.68
CA THR A 24 -14.47 -4.04 9.46
C THR A 24 -13.72 -3.57 8.20
N PRO A 25 -12.48 -4.03 7.99
CA PRO A 25 -11.63 -3.45 6.96
C PRO A 25 -12.16 -3.77 5.57
N ALA A 26 -12.37 -2.72 4.78
CA ALA A 26 -12.69 -2.82 3.36
C ALA A 26 -11.63 -2.04 2.55
N PRO A 27 -11.17 -2.60 1.41
CA PRO A 27 -10.24 -1.89 0.55
C PRO A 27 -10.93 -0.65 -0.05
N PRO A 28 -10.31 0.53 -0.03
CA PRO A 28 -10.94 1.77 -0.47
C PRO A 28 -10.86 1.97 -2.01
N PHE A 29 -11.17 0.91 -2.76
CA PHE A 29 -11.19 0.89 -4.22
C PHE A 29 -12.61 0.60 -4.72
N ALA A 30 -13.20 1.56 -5.42
CA ALA A 30 -14.46 1.32 -6.11
C ALA A 30 -14.25 0.39 -7.33
N PRO A 31 -15.31 -0.25 -7.87
CA PRO A 31 -15.20 -1.12 -9.04
C PRO A 31 -14.51 -0.47 -10.25
N ALA A 32 -14.69 0.84 -10.45
CA ALA A 32 -14.02 1.58 -11.51
C ALA A 32 -12.48 1.65 -11.32
N ALA A 33 -12.00 1.75 -10.07
CA ALA A 33 -10.56 1.70 -9.77
C ALA A 33 -10.01 0.31 -10.07
N ALA A 34 -10.73 -0.74 -9.66
CA ALA A 34 -10.36 -2.12 -9.95
C ALA A 34 -10.23 -2.39 -11.45
N ALA A 35 -11.21 -1.96 -12.24
CA ALA A 35 -11.16 -2.11 -13.70
C ALA A 35 -9.98 -1.34 -14.32
N ALA A 36 -9.74 -0.10 -13.89
CA ALA A 36 -8.65 0.73 -14.41
C ALA A 36 -7.27 0.15 -14.06
N LEU A 37 -7.06 -0.32 -12.83
CA LEU A 37 -5.79 -0.87 -12.37
C LEU A 37 -5.55 -2.31 -12.85
N ALA A 38 -6.60 -3.08 -13.13
CA ALA A 38 -6.49 -4.38 -13.78
C ALA A 38 -5.82 -4.29 -15.16
N ALA A 39 -6.08 -3.21 -15.92
CA ALA A 39 -5.41 -2.96 -17.19
C ALA A 39 -3.89 -2.73 -17.04
N ALA A 40 -3.42 -2.33 -15.85
CA ALA A 40 -2.00 -2.23 -15.50
C ALA A 40 -1.42 -3.55 -14.95
N GLY A 41 -2.21 -4.63 -14.95
CA GLY A 41 -1.80 -5.95 -14.42
C GLY A 41 -1.88 -6.06 -12.90
N LEU A 42 -2.66 -5.20 -12.23
CA LEU A 42 -2.84 -5.22 -10.77
C LEU A 42 -4.19 -5.86 -10.40
N ASP A 43 -4.15 -6.99 -9.71
CA ASP A 43 -5.34 -7.66 -9.17
C ASP A 43 -5.74 -7.06 -7.81
N LEU A 44 -6.72 -6.15 -7.80
CA LEU A 44 -7.18 -5.53 -6.56
C LEU A 44 -7.99 -6.47 -5.66
N ALA A 45 -8.40 -7.66 -6.12
CA ALA A 45 -8.98 -8.66 -5.22
C ALA A 45 -7.94 -9.19 -4.23
N ARG A 46 -6.65 -9.09 -4.58
CA ARG A 46 -5.50 -9.53 -3.77
C ARG A 46 -4.67 -8.37 -3.23
N VAL A 47 -5.21 -7.15 -3.18
CA VAL A 47 -4.43 -5.99 -2.74
C VAL A 47 -4.19 -6.03 -1.24
N GLY A 48 -2.94 -5.88 -0.84
CA GLY A 48 -2.52 -5.60 0.51
C GLY A 48 -2.59 -4.10 0.82
N TYR A 49 -3.21 -3.73 1.93
CA TYR A 49 -3.42 -2.34 2.32
C TYR A 49 -3.42 -2.19 3.85
N ALA A 50 -3.22 -0.97 4.35
CA ALA A 50 -3.21 -0.69 5.78
C ALA A 50 -3.86 0.66 6.10
N ARG A 51 -4.21 0.82 7.38
CA ARG A 51 -4.55 2.11 7.93
C ARG A 51 -3.27 2.88 8.22
N GLN A 52 -2.94 3.81 7.33
CA GLN A 52 -1.79 4.70 7.48
C GLN A 52 -1.98 5.62 8.71
N VAL A 53 -0.96 5.67 9.57
CA VAL A 53 -1.00 6.41 10.84
C VAL A 53 0.13 7.45 10.98
N HIS A 54 0.84 7.73 9.88
CA HIS A 54 2.00 8.61 9.84
C HIS A 54 3.09 8.18 10.86
N GLY A 55 3.24 6.87 11.04
CA GLY A 55 4.25 6.21 11.83
C GLY A 55 5.41 5.67 10.99
N ALA A 56 6.10 4.68 11.54
CA ALA A 56 7.18 3.93 10.89
C ALA A 56 7.01 2.41 11.08
N GLY A 57 5.83 1.98 11.52
CA GLY A 57 5.52 0.56 11.66
C GLY A 57 5.48 -0.12 10.30
N ALA A 58 6.08 -1.31 10.23
CA ALA A 58 6.10 -2.18 9.06
C ALA A 58 5.40 -3.50 9.37
N ALA A 59 4.62 -4.00 8.41
CA ALA A 59 4.03 -5.33 8.50
C ALA A 59 3.97 -6.00 7.13
N PRO A 60 4.20 -7.32 7.06
CA PRO A 60 3.83 -8.10 5.89
C PRO A 60 2.32 -8.08 5.73
N VAL A 61 1.85 -8.00 4.47
CA VAL A 61 0.42 -8.16 4.18
C VAL A 61 0.01 -9.63 4.34
N PRO A 62 -1.27 -9.92 4.61
CA PRO A 62 -1.75 -11.29 4.67
C PRO A 62 -1.53 -12.04 3.35
N ALA A 63 -1.43 -13.37 3.43
CA ALA A 63 -1.33 -14.21 2.24
C ALA A 63 -2.55 -14.00 1.33
N GLY A 64 -2.31 -13.79 0.03
CA GLY A 64 -3.34 -13.43 -0.93
C GLY A 64 -3.87 -11.99 -0.83
N GLY A 65 -3.26 -11.13 0.00
CA GLY A 65 -3.66 -9.72 0.18
C GLY A 65 -4.62 -9.48 1.33
N GLY A 66 -5.02 -8.22 1.52
CA GLY A 66 -5.94 -7.81 2.58
C GLY A 66 -5.35 -6.78 3.55
N PHE A 67 -6.05 -6.59 4.66
CA PHE A 67 -5.74 -5.56 5.63
C PHE A 67 -4.60 -5.96 6.57
N ALA A 68 -3.52 -5.18 6.59
CA ALA A 68 -2.33 -5.40 7.41
C ALA A 68 -2.32 -4.60 8.73
N GLY A 69 -3.47 -4.06 9.14
CA GLY A 69 -3.58 -3.30 10.39
C GLY A 69 -3.16 -1.84 10.27
N ARG A 70 -2.57 -1.30 11.36
CA ARG A 70 -2.17 0.11 11.49
C ARG A 70 -0.66 0.28 11.29
N VAL A 71 -0.25 0.38 10.04
CA VAL A 71 1.15 0.53 9.63
C VAL A 71 1.26 1.52 8.47
N ASP A 72 2.47 2.04 8.25
CA ASP A 72 2.78 2.93 7.14
C ASP A 72 3.76 2.30 6.14
N VAL A 73 4.26 1.09 6.45
CA VAL A 73 5.10 0.28 5.57
C VAL A 73 4.44 -1.08 5.41
N LEU A 74 4.22 -1.48 4.16
CA LEU A 74 3.71 -2.79 3.78
C LEU A 74 4.82 -3.58 3.12
N THR A 75 4.90 -4.88 3.38
CA THR A 75 5.80 -5.79 2.67
C THR A 75 5.08 -7.02 2.12
N THR A 76 5.64 -7.62 1.07
CA THR A 76 5.24 -8.94 0.58
C THR A 76 6.42 -9.64 -0.08
N VAL A 77 6.41 -10.97 -0.01
CA VAL A 77 7.25 -11.87 -0.82
C VAL A 77 6.40 -12.79 -1.70
N GLU A 78 5.07 -12.60 -1.69
CA GLU A 78 4.13 -13.43 -2.44
C GLU A 78 3.90 -12.83 -3.84
N PRO A 79 4.20 -13.58 -4.92
CA PRO A 79 3.91 -13.14 -6.28
C PRO A 79 2.42 -12.89 -6.52
N GLY A 80 2.13 -11.79 -7.22
CA GLY A 80 0.77 -11.43 -7.60
C GLY A 80 -0.09 -10.83 -6.47
N VAL A 81 0.52 -10.43 -5.35
CA VAL A 81 -0.11 -9.63 -4.29
C VAL A 81 0.30 -8.16 -4.45
N PRO A 82 -0.56 -7.28 -5.00
CA PRO A 82 -0.26 -5.85 -5.07
C PRO A 82 -0.24 -5.23 -3.68
N LEU A 83 0.61 -4.22 -3.48
CA LEU A 83 0.59 -3.37 -2.28
C LEU A 83 -0.03 -2.01 -2.62
N ALA A 84 -0.79 -1.43 -1.69
CA ALA A 84 -1.36 -0.11 -1.84
C ALA A 84 -1.13 0.79 -0.62
N ILE A 85 -0.69 2.02 -0.91
CA ILE A 85 -0.68 3.16 0.01
C ILE A 85 -1.39 4.33 -0.68
N PHE A 86 -1.87 5.28 0.12
CA PHE A 86 -2.55 6.48 -0.35
C PHE A 86 -1.71 7.71 0.00
N THR A 87 -1.57 8.64 -0.93
CA THR A 87 -0.89 9.89 -0.65
C THR A 87 -1.54 11.07 -1.37
N ALA A 88 -1.54 12.20 -0.69
CA ALA A 88 -1.62 13.53 -1.25
C ALA A 88 -0.59 14.34 -0.45
N ASP A 89 0.52 14.70 -1.09
CA ASP A 89 1.71 15.39 -0.53
C ASP A 89 2.77 14.51 0.17
N CYS A 90 2.40 13.48 0.93
CA CYS A 90 3.38 12.60 1.59
C CYS A 90 4.21 11.80 0.56
N LEU A 91 5.45 11.44 0.91
CA LEU A 91 6.30 10.66 0.00
C LEU A 91 5.83 9.20 -0.06
N ALA A 92 5.79 8.63 -1.26
CA ALA A 92 5.67 7.20 -1.49
C ALA A 92 7.06 6.62 -1.82
N ILE A 93 7.49 5.61 -1.07
CA ILE A 93 8.75 4.90 -1.34
C ILE A 93 8.42 3.46 -1.73
N VAL A 94 8.99 3.00 -2.84
CA VAL A 94 8.93 1.60 -3.29
C VAL A 94 10.34 1.02 -3.24
N LEU A 95 10.51 -0.08 -2.52
CA LEU A 95 11.76 -0.84 -2.50
C LEU A 95 11.47 -2.25 -3.02
N CYS A 96 12.31 -2.76 -3.90
CA CYS A 96 12.19 -4.10 -4.45
C CYS A 96 13.54 -4.78 -4.42
N ASP A 97 13.56 -6.02 -3.92
CA ASP A 97 14.67 -6.95 -4.08
C ASP A 97 14.22 -8.04 -5.08
N ALA A 98 14.79 -7.99 -6.28
CA ALA A 98 14.43 -8.90 -7.36
C ALA A 98 14.92 -10.34 -7.12
N ASP A 99 16.04 -10.51 -6.39
CA ASP A 99 16.63 -11.82 -6.12
C ASP A 99 15.87 -12.53 -4.99
N ALA A 100 15.47 -11.78 -3.97
CA ALA A 100 14.63 -12.29 -2.87
C ALA A 100 13.14 -12.36 -3.23
N GLY A 101 12.71 -11.71 -4.31
CA GLY A 101 11.29 -11.57 -4.66
C GLY A 101 10.51 -10.73 -3.65
N ALA A 102 11.19 -9.80 -2.96
CA ALA A 102 10.60 -8.98 -1.90
C ALA A 102 10.21 -7.59 -2.41
N LEU A 103 9.09 -7.07 -1.90
CA LEU A 103 8.57 -5.75 -2.18
C LEU A 103 8.19 -5.06 -0.87
N ALA A 104 8.62 -3.80 -0.71
CA ALA A 104 8.16 -2.91 0.35
C ALA A 104 7.55 -1.64 -0.26
N LEU A 105 6.42 -1.20 0.29
CA LEU A 105 5.73 0.02 -0.09
C LEU A 105 5.46 0.87 1.16
N ALA A 106 6.01 2.08 1.19
CA ALA A 106 5.99 2.94 2.37
C ALA A 106 5.37 4.30 2.11
N HIS A 107 4.43 4.67 2.99
CA HIS A 107 3.91 6.02 3.13
C HIS A 107 4.77 6.80 4.13
N VAL A 108 5.40 7.88 3.67
CA VAL A 108 6.38 8.63 4.43
C VAL A 108 6.00 10.11 4.45
N GLY A 109 5.07 10.45 5.33
CA GLY A 109 4.85 11.83 5.74
C GLY A 109 5.94 12.32 6.69
N TRP A 110 5.94 13.62 7.01
CA TRP A 110 6.98 14.24 7.85
C TRP A 110 7.20 13.52 9.20
N ARG A 111 6.12 13.04 9.85
CA ARG A 111 6.22 12.26 11.10
C ARG A 111 6.90 10.92 10.89
N GLY A 112 6.61 10.25 9.77
CA GLY A 112 7.24 9.01 9.37
C GLY A 112 8.73 9.21 9.08
N THR A 113 9.10 10.31 8.43
CA THR A 113 10.51 10.69 8.20
C THR A 113 11.27 10.80 9.52
N VAL A 114 10.76 11.56 10.49
CA VAL A 114 11.39 11.71 11.81
C VAL A 114 11.48 10.38 12.56
N ARG A 115 10.52 9.48 12.36
CA ARG A 115 10.47 8.16 12.99
C ARG A 115 11.24 7.06 12.25
N GLY A 116 11.82 7.37 11.11
CA GLY A 116 12.63 6.44 10.34
C GLY A 116 11.84 5.43 9.48
N ALA A 117 10.70 5.83 8.91
CA ALA A 117 9.87 4.94 8.07
C ALA A 117 10.60 4.40 6.84
N ALA A 118 11.49 5.19 6.22
CA ALA A 118 12.31 4.74 5.10
C ALA A 118 13.30 3.64 5.53
N GLN A 119 13.91 3.80 6.71
CA GLN A 119 14.80 2.80 7.30
C GLN A 119 14.04 1.54 7.70
N ALA A 120 12.81 1.68 8.19
CA ALA A 120 11.93 0.54 8.48
C ALA A 120 11.64 -0.25 7.19
N ALA A 121 11.30 0.43 6.10
CA ALA A 121 11.06 -0.21 4.80
C ALA A 121 12.30 -0.93 4.26
N ALA A 122 13.49 -0.37 4.41
CA ALA A 122 14.73 -1.00 3.95
C ALA A 122 15.17 -2.22 4.81
N ARG A 123 14.61 -2.40 6.01
CA ARG A 123 14.93 -3.49 6.93
C ARG A 123 13.86 -4.58 6.96
N ALA A 124 12.68 -4.30 6.40
CA ALA A 124 11.49 -5.14 6.50
C ALA A 124 11.47 -6.27 5.46
#